data_AF-A0A2N1M683-F1
#
_entry.id   AF-A0A2N1M683-F1
#
_cell.length_a   1.000
_cell.length_b   1.000
_cell.length_c   1.000
_cell.angle_alpha   90.00
_cell.angle_beta   90.00
_cell.angle_gamma   90.00
#
_symmetry.space_group_name_H-M   'P 1'
#
loop_
_entity.id
_entity.type
_entity.pdbx_description
1 polymer ?
#
loop_
_entity_poly.entity_id
_entity_poly.type
_entity_poly.pdbx_seq_one_letter_code
_entity_poly.pdbx_strand_id
1 'polypeptide(L)' 'MYYGDNVGPTFGRDIDIYVEMGNGSKEYNYCQCKQKYYERGIRDKEDLFLIEDYEVFQIIKKN' A
#
# COMPACT_ATOMS: atom_id res chain seq x y z
N MET A 1 9.83 -6.96 6.09
CA MET A 1 9.43 -5.91 5.13
C MET A 1 10.05 -6.24 3.80
N TYR A 2 9.24 -6.42 2.76
CA TYR A 2 9.73 -6.46 1.39
C TYR A 2 9.98 -5.01 0.96
N TYR A 3 11.20 -4.71 0.50
CA TYR A 3 11.56 -3.41 -0.07
C TYR A 3 12.12 -3.66 -1.48
N GLY A 4 11.73 -2.81 -2.42
CA GLY A 4 12.15 -2.86 -3.81
C GLY A 4 11.54 -1.70 -4.58
N ASP A 5 12.17 -1.28 -5.68
CA ASP A 5 11.79 -0.05 -6.39
C ASP A 5 10.36 -0.06 -6.95
N ASN A 6 9.76 -1.25 -7.07
CA ASN A 6 8.43 -1.45 -7.62
C ASN A 6 7.34 -1.61 -6.54
N VAL A 7 7.68 -1.52 -5.25
CA VAL A 7 6.73 -1.70 -4.15
C VAL A 7 6.69 -0.47 -3.26
N GLY A 8 5.48 -0.01 -2.97
CA GLY A 8 5.22 1.03 -2.00
C GLY A 8 5.38 0.54 -0.56
N PRO A 9 5.12 1.42 0.43
CA PRO A 9 5.11 1.03 1.83
C PRO A 9 4.07 -0.08 2.09
N THR A 10 4.44 -1.06 2.92
CA THR A 10 3.57 -2.20 3.25
C THR A 10 3.27 -2.26 4.75
N PHE A 11 1.99 -2.39 5.09
CA PHE A 11 1.49 -2.63 6.44
C PHE A 11 0.82 -4.00 6.46
N GLY A 12 1.64 -5.06 6.44
CA GLY A 12 1.16 -6.42 6.24
C GLY A 12 0.74 -6.67 4.78
N ARG A 13 -0.46 -7.20 4.58
CA ARG A 13 -1.11 -7.45 3.26
C ARG A 13 -2.52 -6.84 3.22
N ASP A 14 -2.77 -5.89 4.12
CA ASP A 14 -4.03 -5.14 4.16
C ASP A 14 -3.99 -3.93 3.21
N ILE A 15 -2.79 -3.44 2.87
CA ILE A 15 -2.55 -2.43 1.83
C ILE A 15 -1.49 -2.99 0.88
N ASP A 16 -1.87 -3.24 -0.37
CA ASP A 16 -0.96 -3.59 -1.46
C ASP A 16 -0.82 -2.36 -2.37
N ILE A 17 0.39 -1.79 -2.48
CA ILE A 17 0.73 -0.69 -3.42
C ILE A 17 1.99 -1.12 -4.18
N TYR A 18 1.90 -1.29 -5.50
CA TYR A 18 3.03 -1.68 -6.33
C TYR A 18 2.84 -1.35 -7.82
N VAL A 19 3.92 -1.48 -8.58
CA VAL A 19 3.92 -1.47 -10.05
C VAL A 19 3.72 -2.90 -10.53
N GLU A 20 2.67 -3.16 -11.31
CA GLU A 20 2.42 -4.48 -11.87
C GLU A 20 3.59 -4.98 -12.72
N MET A 21 3.84 -6.29 -12.66
CA MET A 21 4.89 -6.91 -13.45
C MET A 21 4.65 -6.67 -14.95
N GLY A 22 5.66 -6.13 -15.65
CA GLY A 22 5.56 -5.78 -17.07
C GLY A 22 5.05 -4.37 -17.33
N ASN A 23 4.58 -3.65 -16.30
CA ASN A 23 4.40 -2.21 -16.39
C ASN A 23 5.77 -1.54 -16.24
N GLY A 24 6.26 -0.90 -17.30
CA GLY A 24 7.53 -0.18 -17.32
C GLY A 24 7.47 1.20 -16.65
N SER A 25 6.32 1.59 -16.12
CA SER A 25 6.14 2.84 -15.37
C SER A 25 6.78 2.75 -13.99
N LYS A 26 7.19 3.92 -13.47
CA LYS A 26 7.57 4.06 -12.05
C LYS A 26 6.37 4.43 -11.17
N GLU A 27 5.22 4.73 -11.79
CA GLU A 27 4.00 5.09 -11.07
C GLU A 27 3.28 3.82 -10.62
N TYR A 28 2.93 3.77 -9.34
CA TYR A 28 2.16 2.66 -8.78
C TYR A 28 0.79 2.59 -9.44
N ASN A 29 0.57 1.54 -10.22
CA ASN A 29 -0.67 1.35 -10.96
C ASN A 29 -1.58 0.27 -10.32
N TYR A 30 -1.10 -0.39 -9.27
CA TYR A 30 -1.87 -1.34 -8.48
C TYR A 30 -1.96 -0.87 -7.04
N CYS A 31 -3.16 -0.46 -6.63
CA CYS A 31 -3.46 -0.17 -5.23
C CYS A 31 -4.73 -0.92 -4.82
N GLN A 32 -4.65 -1.67 -3.72
CA GLN A 32 -5.77 -2.43 -3.18
C GLN A 32 -5.70 -2.50 -1.66
N CYS A 33 -6.87 -2.37 -1.01
CA CYS A 33 -7.00 -2.68 0.40
C CYS A 33 -7.69 -4.04 0.55
N LYS A 34 -7.18 -4.89 1.45
CA LYS A 34 -7.79 -6.17 1.81
C LYS A 34 -7.91 -6.25 3.32
N GLN A 35 -8.86 -7.04 3.83
CA GLN A 35 -8.88 -7.37 5.25
C GLN A 35 -8.17 -8.71 5.48
N LYS A 36 -6.89 -8.66 5.87
CA LYS A 36 -6.05 -9.85 6.09
C LYS A 36 -5.52 -9.97 7.51
N TYR A 37 -5.08 -8.88 8.13
CA TYR A 37 -4.47 -8.90 9.46
C TYR A 37 -5.17 -7.99 10.46
N TYR A 38 -5.70 -6.85 10.03
CA TYR A 38 -6.45 -5.97 10.93
C TYR A 38 -7.86 -6.52 11.24
N GLU A 39 -8.35 -6.24 12.44
CA GLU A 39 -9.71 -6.59 12.86
C GLU A 39 -10.78 -5.93 11.98
N ARG A 40 -10.47 -4.74 11.45
CA ARG A 40 -11.36 -3.96 10.59
C ARG A 40 -10.68 -3.66 9.26
N GLY A 41 -11.47 -3.64 8.20
CA GLY A 41 -11.01 -3.20 6.89
C GLY A 41 -10.54 -1.75 6.91
N ILE A 42 -9.46 -1.48 6.17
CA ILE A 42 -8.92 -0.12 5.97
C ILE A 42 -9.88 0.70 5.09
N ARG A 43 -10.64 0.03 4.22
CA ARG A 43 -11.72 0.56 3.39
C ARG A 43 -12.91 -0.40 3.42
N ASP A 44 -14.09 0.11 3.08
CA ASP A 44 -15.33 -0.71 3.00
C ASP A 44 -15.33 -1.68 1.83
N LYS A 45 -14.53 -1.40 0.79
CA LYS A 45 -14.43 -2.19 -0.43
C LYS A 45 -12.99 -2.64 -0.67
N GLU A 46 -12.84 -3.84 -1.23
CA GLU A 46 -11.56 -4.40 -1.64
C GLU A 46 -11.26 -4.18 -3.14
N ASP A 47 -11.88 -3.17 -3.75
CA ASP A 47 -11.67 -2.83 -5.15
C ASP A 47 -10.30 -2.20 -5.41
N LEU A 48 -9.86 -2.26 -6.67
CA LEU A 48 -8.68 -1.53 -7.12
C LEU A 48 -8.98 -0.03 -7.13
N PHE A 49 -7.98 0.76 -6.79
CA PHE A 49 -8.05 2.21 -6.86
C PHE A 49 -6.73 2.80 -7.35
N LEU A 50 -6.77 4.08 -7.72
CA LEU A 50 -5.60 4.87 -8.03
C LEU A 50 -5.26 5.76 -6.85
N ILE A 51 -3.98 6.00 -6.63
CA ILE A 51 -3.46 6.94 -5.64
C ILE A 51 -2.69 8.00 -6.42
N GLU A 52 -3.09 9.27 -6.28
CA GLU A 52 -2.33 10.39 -6.84
C GLU A 52 -1.12 10.69 -5.95
N ASP A 53 -1.36 10.91 -4.65
CA ASP A 53 -0.33 11.17 -3.65
C ASP A 53 -0.62 10.39 -2.36
N TYR A 54 0.44 10.06 -1.60
CA TYR A 54 0.33 9.46 -0.27
C TYR A 54 1.37 10.01 0.69
N GLU A 55 1.02 10.08 1.97
CA GLU A 55 1.91 10.52 3.05
C GLU A 55 2.11 9.39 4.06
N VAL A 56 3.35 9.19 4.52
CA VAL A 56 3.69 8.19 5.53
C VAL A 56 4.19 8.89 6.79
N PHE A 57 3.47 8.70 7.89
CA PHE A 57 3.82 9.27 9.19
C PHE A 57 4.34 8.18 10.13
N GLN A 58 5.54 8.38 10.66
CA GLN A 58 6.07 7.55 11.73
C GLN A 58 5.84 8.22 13.08
N ILE A 59 5.00 7.62 13.93
CA ILE A 59 4.79 8.09 15.30
C ILE A 59 5.91 7.53 16.17
N ILE A 60 6.78 8.43 16.66
CA ILE A 60 7.82 8.10 17.63
C ILE A 60 7.38 8.55 19.02
N LYS A 61 7.64 7.74 20.05
CA LYS A 61 7.47 8.21 21.43
C LYS A 61 8.50 9.30 21.70
N LYS A 62 8.04 10.39 22.30
CA LYS A 62 8.93 11.42 22.81
C LYS A 62 9.57 10.89 24.09
N ASN A 63 10.91 10.83 24.11
CA ASN A 63 11.68 10.53 25.32
C ASN A 63 11.61 11.69 26.31
#